data_AF-A0A8C0UVL6-F1
#
_entry.id   AF-A0A8C0UVL6-F1
#
_cell.length_a   1.000
_cell.length_b   1.000
_cell.length_c   1.000
_cell.angle_alpha   90.00
_cell.angle_beta   90.00
_cell.angle_gamma   90.00
#
_symmetry.space_group_name_H-M   'P 1'
#
loop_
_entity.id
_entity.type
_entity.pdbx_description
1 polymer ?
#
loop_
_entity_poly.entity_id
_entity_poly.type
_entity_poly.pdbx_seq_one_letter_code
_entity_poly.pdbx_strand_id
1 'polypeptide(L)'
;MPLTPASSFSKPKVLTAASTLKFIPEELAVFCRDFRLLHFYFPENGLAPQAFRVANAIAQAREAAEWEGDAAEGHDGSSTMLLFESLWDWEKELQRLGTAGWRVSTINERFDMAPSLPQYLWVPSGLLDHDLKQTFVHFQERRVPRLCWHHPGGGDLLRAASFHPASEPGSEDMRCLEALLLGDRGPCILADTAELPTLADIQLAHLRLRALCLPGAVAEEKWLSALEGTRWLDHVRTCLRKAVELVLLLAGKRCSVVLQEPSDRDLNCLLASLVQLLGDPHARSLPGFQSLVQREWVAAGHPFPRRLGLLCRDSPREEAPVFLLFLDCTWQLLWQFPADFGFTEAFLLALHDSSFSPYFSTFRFSCQRQRGRSSMVRGRGTLLHPQTLPFHPFSSLCLSFSIPIPNWDLPFHPFFSLLCFSFPIPNGGLTSQLLSRSPSSPARPTGLWGAGRILGGTGEAPAPAPSPQSGPGGGATPGSSRSNSGTLWDPRPLLSPWPQAR
;
A
#
# COMPACT_ATOMS: atom_id res chain seq x y z
N MET A 1 -4.87 -1.98 -20.90
CA MET A 1 -3.84 -2.13 -21.95
C MET A 1 -4.40 -1.62 -23.26
N PRO A 2 -3.90 -0.49 -23.80
CA PRO A 2 -4.22 -0.08 -25.16
C PRO A 2 -3.61 -1.06 -26.17
N LEU A 3 -4.42 -1.47 -27.15
CA LEU A 3 -4.05 -2.33 -28.26
C LEU A 3 -4.13 -1.47 -29.52
N THR A 4 -3.03 -1.28 -30.24
CA THR A 4 -3.00 -0.33 -31.35
C THR A 4 -2.54 -1.04 -32.63
N PRO A 5 -3.48 -1.50 -33.48
CA PRO A 5 -3.18 -1.92 -34.83
C PRO A 5 -2.86 -0.71 -35.72
N ALA A 6 -1.90 -0.90 -36.62
CA ALA A 6 -1.57 0.07 -37.64
C ALA A 6 -1.31 -0.60 -38.99
N SER A 7 -1.49 0.20 -40.05
CA SER A 7 -1.09 -0.13 -41.41
C SER A 7 -0.55 1.13 -42.07
N SER A 8 0.30 0.95 -43.07
CA SER A 8 0.89 2.02 -43.90
C SER A 8 -0.12 3.08 -44.41
N PHE A 9 -1.42 2.74 -44.49
CA PHE A 9 -2.48 3.63 -44.99
C PHE A 9 -3.47 4.13 -43.93
N SER A 10 -3.31 3.79 -42.64
CA SER A 10 -4.29 4.15 -41.60
C SER A 10 -3.66 4.69 -40.31
N LYS A 11 -4.33 5.68 -39.70
CA LYS A 11 -3.87 6.20 -38.40
C LYS A 11 -4.04 5.13 -37.31
N PRO A 12 -3.01 4.86 -36.49
CA PRO A 12 -3.12 3.95 -35.36
C PRO A 12 -4.28 4.34 -34.46
N LYS A 13 -5.18 3.39 -34.16
CA LYS A 13 -6.34 3.60 -33.29
C LYS A 13 -6.43 2.49 -32.25
N VAL A 14 -6.76 2.86 -31.01
CA VAL A 14 -6.95 1.88 -29.94
C VAL A 14 -8.11 0.95 -30.28
N LEU A 15 -7.83 -0.34 -30.34
CA LEU A 15 -8.77 -1.43 -30.57
C LEU A 15 -9.44 -1.86 -29.25
N THR A 16 -10.73 -2.13 -29.34
CA THR A 16 -11.63 -2.55 -28.27
C THR A 16 -12.48 -3.71 -28.79
N ALA A 17 -13.09 -4.56 -27.96
CA ALA A 17 -13.92 -5.64 -28.51
C ALA A 17 -15.19 -5.10 -29.20
N ALA A 18 -15.67 -3.93 -28.79
CA ALA A 18 -16.73 -3.21 -29.51
C ALA A 18 -16.29 -2.59 -30.86
N SER A 19 -14.97 -2.54 -31.15
CA SER A 19 -14.48 -1.94 -32.39
C SER A 19 -14.28 -3.03 -33.44
N THR A 20 -14.88 -2.85 -34.61
CA THR A 20 -14.60 -3.66 -35.78
C THR A 20 -13.36 -3.12 -36.48
N LEU A 21 -12.29 -3.91 -36.52
CA LEU A 21 -11.13 -3.60 -37.35
C LEU A 21 -11.58 -3.57 -38.81
N LYS A 22 -11.32 -2.48 -39.54
CA LYS A 22 -11.78 -2.29 -40.94
C LYS A 22 -10.69 -2.57 -41.98
N PHE A 23 -9.50 -2.91 -41.53
CA PHE A 23 -8.32 -3.13 -42.37
C PHE A 23 -7.50 -4.29 -41.78
N ILE A 24 -6.60 -4.84 -42.57
CA ILE A 24 -5.63 -5.84 -42.11
C ILE A 24 -4.44 -5.11 -41.50
N PRO A 25 -4.09 -5.34 -40.22
CA PRO A 25 -2.96 -4.68 -39.60
C PRO A 25 -1.65 -5.30 -40.12
N GLU A 26 -0.71 -4.44 -40.52
CA GLU A 26 0.67 -4.84 -40.82
C GLU A 26 1.48 -4.96 -39.53
N GLU A 27 1.08 -4.21 -38.51
CA GLU A 27 1.68 -4.22 -37.20
C GLU A 27 0.63 -4.14 -36.08
N LEU A 28 0.98 -4.71 -34.92
CA LEU A 28 0.18 -4.66 -33.72
C LEU A 28 1.07 -4.31 -32.52
N ALA A 29 0.77 -3.19 -31.88
CA ALA A 29 1.41 -2.77 -30.64
C ALA A 29 0.50 -3.06 -29.44
N VAL A 30 1.01 -3.79 -28.45
CA VAL A 30 0.35 -4.07 -27.16
C VAL A 30 1.11 -3.35 -26.06
N PHE A 31 0.45 -2.37 -25.44
CA PHE A 31 1.02 -1.66 -24.30
C PHE A 31 0.59 -2.35 -23.00
N CYS A 32 1.53 -3.05 -22.38
CA CYS A 32 1.32 -3.80 -21.16
C CYS A 32 1.29 -2.88 -19.93
N ARG A 33 0.82 -3.40 -18.79
CA ARG A 33 0.71 -2.68 -17.51
C ARG A 33 2.04 -2.64 -16.75
N ASP A 34 2.95 -3.55 -17.09
CA ASP A 34 4.27 -3.77 -16.52
C ASP A 34 5.38 -3.09 -17.34
N PHE A 35 5.10 -1.90 -17.90
CA PHE A 35 6.04 -1.09 -18.69
C PHE A 35 6.51 -1.72 -20.02
N ARG A 36 6.06 -2.93 -20.38
CA ARG A 36 6.43 -3.56 -21.66
C ARG A 36 5.59 -3.05 -22.82
N LEU A 37 6.25 -2.93 -23.98
CA LEU A 37 5.62 -2.76 -25.30
C LEU A 37 5.91 -4.02 -26.11
N LEU A 38 4.87 -4.78 -26.43
CA LEU A 38 4.99 -5.92 -27.35
C LEU A 38 4.60 -5.45 -28.75
N HIS A 39 5.50 -5.63 -29.71
CA HIS A 39 5.27 -5.25 -31.10
C HIS A 39 5.30 -6.49 -31.97
N PHE A 40 4.21 -6.73 -32.68
CA PHE A 40 4.06 -7.85 -33.61
C PHE A 40 4.02 -7.31 -35.03
N TYR A 41 4.82 -7.90 -35.91
CA TYR A 41 4.84 -7.58 -37.33
C TYR A 41 4.25 -8.73 -38.13
N PHE A 42 3.37 -8.41 -39.07
CA PHE A 42 2.70 -9.37 -39.95
C PHE A 42 3.21 -9.18 -41.38
N PRO A 43 4.15 -10.03 -41.84
CA PRO A 43 4.68 -9.91 -43.19
C PRO A 43 3.60 -10.22 -44.24
N GLU A 44 3.76 -9.68 -45.46
CA GLU A 44 2.81 -9.77 -46.59
C GLU A 44 2.58 -11.20 -47.12
N ASN A 45 3.16 -12.22 -46.48
CA ASN A 45 3.27 -13.61 -46.90
C ASN A 45 1.94 -14.41 -46.76
N GLY A 46 0.78 -13.76 -46.86
CA GLY A 46 -0.53 -14.40 -46.71
C GLY A 46 -1.00 -14.59 -45.27
N LEU A 47 -0.32 -14.00 -44.28
CA LEU A 47 -0.73 -14.06 -42.86
C LEU A 47 -1.78 -13.00 -42.46
N ALA A 48 -2.26 -12.23 -43.44
CA ALA A 48 -3.28 -11.20 -43.27
C ALA A 48 -4.53 -11.66 -42.50
N PRO A 49 -5.11 -12.85 -42.77
CA PRO A 49 -6.23 -13.36 -41.99
C PRO A 49 -5.86 -13.68 -40.53
N GLN A 50 -4.64 -14.16 -40.25
CA GLN A 50 -4.17 -14.36 -38.88
C GLN A 50 -4.01 -13.03 -38.15
N ALA A 51 -3.45 -11.99 -38.78
CA ALA A 51 -3.26 -10.67 -38.17
C ALA A 51 -4.59 -10.08 -37.67
N PHE A 52 -5.63 -10.17 -38.52
CA PHE A 52 -6.99 -9.76 -38.16
C PHE A 52 -7.59 -10.60 -37.04
N ARG A 53 -7.44 -11.94 -37.09
CA ARG A 53 -7.94 -12.85 -36.05
C ARG A 53 -7.26 -12.65 -34.72
N VAL A 54 -5.93 -12.50 -34.70
CA VAL A 54 -5.14 -12.29 -33.48
C VAL A 54 -5.49 -10.95 -32.84
N ALA A 55 -5.55 -9.86 -33.61
CA ALA A 55 -5.92 -8.55 -33.08
C ALA A 55 -7.33 -8.55 -32.46
N ASN A 56 -8.32 -9.14 -33.14
CA ASN A 56 -9.67 -9.27 -32.59
C ASN A 56 -9.74 -10.25 -31.40
N ALA A 57 -9.01 -11.36 -31.44
CA ALA A 57 -8.96 -12.32 -30.34
C ALA A 57 -8.35 -11.70 -29.08
N ILE A 58 -7.28 -10.91 -29.19
CA ILE A 58 -6.71 -10.17 -28.05
C ILE A 58 -7.69 -9.12 -27.53
N ALA A 59 -8.36 -8.38 -28.42
CA ALA A 59 -9.38 -7.40 -28.02
C ALA A 59 -10.58 -8.05 -27.32
N GLN A 60 -11.04 -9.19 -27.81
CA GLN A 60 -12.12 -9.98 -27.21
C GLN A 60 -11.69 -10.62 -25.90
N ALA A 61 -10.54 -11.29 -25.84
CA ALA A 61 -10.02 -11.89 -24.61
C ALA A 61 -9.79 -10.85 -23.51
N ARG A 62 -9.45 -9.61 -23.87
CA ARG A 62 -9.37 -8.49 -22.93
C ARG A 62 -10.72 -8.15 -22.30
N GLU A 63 -11.81 -8.20 -23.07
CA GLU A 63 -13.17 -7.86 -22.58
C GLU A 63 -13.88 -9.07 -21.97
N ALA A 64 -13.64 -10.28 -22.49
CA ALA A 64 -14.15 -11.56 -22.01
C ALA A 64 -13.33 -12.13 -20.86
N ALA A 65 -12.18 -11.52 -20.50
CA ALA A 65 -11.56 -11.71 -19.19
C ALA A 65 -12.45 -11.08 -18.10
N GLU A 66 -13.74 -11.42 -18.07
CA GLU A 66 -14.42 -11.61 -16.82
C GLU A 66 -13.68 -12.73 -16.11
N TRP A 67 -13.20 -12.41 -14.93
CA TRP A 67 -12.13 -13.12 -14.26
C TRP A 67 -12.59 -14.50 -13.76
N GLU A 68 -12.96 -15.46 -14.61
CA GLU A 68 -13.31 -16.82 -14.17
C GLU A 68 -12.04 -17.67 -14.06
N GLY A 69 -11.21 -17.36 -13.06
CA GLY A 69 -10.07 -18.19 -12.69
C GLY A 69 -10.48 -19.13 -11.55
N ASP A 70 -10.34 -20.44 -11.76
CA ASP A 70 -10.33 -21.42 -10.67
C ASP A 70 -9.11 -21.14 -9.78
N ALA A 71 -9.36 -20.60 -8.59
CA ALA A 71 -8.32 -20.54 -7.56
C ALA A 71 -8.03 -21.98 -7.12
N ALA A 72 -6.80 -22.45 -7.34
CA ALA A 72 -6.36 -23.74 -6.87
C ALA A 72 -6.20 -23.69 -5.34
N GLU A 73 -7.21 -24.17 -4.59
CA GLU A 73 -7.13 -24.33 -3.14
C GLU A 73 -6.13 -25.44 -2.81
N GLY A 74 -5.07 -25.10 -2.09
CA GLY A 74 -4.11 -26.07 -1.58
C GLY A 74 -3.60 -25.61 -0.23
N HIS A 75 -4.27 -26.01 0.85
CA HIS A 75 -3.82 -25.74 2.21
C HIS A 75 -2.64 -26.63 2.59
N ASP A 76 -1.54 -26.03 3.07
CA ASP A 76 -0.52 -26.72 3.85
C ASP A 76 -0.41 -26.07 5.24
N GLY A 77 -0.56 -26.90 6.28
CA GLY A 77 -0.87 -26.52 7.66
C GLY A 77 0.32 -26.01 8.49
N SER A 78 1.26 -25.27 7.89
CA SER A 78 2.45 -24.78 8.59
C SER A 78 2.89 -23.36 8.19
N SER A 79 1.94 -22.46 7.90
CA SER A 79 2.31 -21.09 7.57
C SER A 79 2.50 -20.24 8.83
N THR A 80 3.69 -19.63 8.96
CA THR A 80 3.99 -18.58 9.97
C THR A 80 3.28 -17.26 9.61
N MET A 81 2.85 -17.11 8.35
CA MET A 81 2.09 -15.97 7.84
C MET A 81 0.67 -15.95 8.40
N LEU A 82 0.16 -14.74 8.67
CA LEU A 82 -1.21 -14.51 9.09
C LEU A 82 -2.06 -14.00 7.93
N LEU A 83 -3.18 -14.68 7.68
CA LEU A 83 -4.11 -14.31 6.60
C LEU A 83 -5.12 -13.22 7.01
N PHE A 84 -5.26 -12.97 8.31
CA PHE A 84 -6.23 -12.04 8.89
C PHE A 84 -7.68 -12.35 8.50
N GLU A 85 -7.97 -13.62 8.26
CA GLU A 85 -9.31 -14.11 7.91
C GLU A 85 -10.06 -14.67 9.12
N SER A 86 -9.35 -14.99 10.20
CA SER A 86 -9.91 -15.54 11.45
C SER A 86 -9.64 -14.64 12.65
N LEU A 87 -10.48 -14.72 13.69
CA LEU A 87 -10.27 -13.99 14.95
C LEU A 87 -8.87 -14.29 15.54
N TRP A 88 -8.44 -15.54 15.44
CA TRP A 88 -7.14 -16.00 15.96
C TRP A 88 -5.95 -15.29 15.30
N ASP A 89 -6.00 -15.00 13.99
CA ASP A 89 -4.93 -14.26 13.31
C ASP A 89 -4.77 -12.86 13.91
N TRP A 90 -5.90 -12.19 14.17
CA TRP A 90 -5.93 -10.85 14.75
C TRP A 90 -5.45 -10.86 16.21
N GLU A 91 -5.80 -11.87 16.99
CA GLU A 91 -5.34 -12.04 18.37
C GLU A 91 -3.84 -12.35 18.43
N LYS A 92 -3.36 -13.26 17.58
CA LYS A 92 -1.96 -13.66 17.52
C LYS A 92 -1.04 -12.51 17.14
N GLU A 93 -1.42 -11.70 16.15
CA GLU A 93 -0.64 -10.50 15.81
C GLU A 93 -0.69 -9.43 16.90
N LEU A 94 -1.86 -9.22 17.53
CA LEU A 94 -1.97 -8.29 18.65
C LEU A 94 -1.09 -8.71 19.83
N GLN A 95 -1.03 -10.02 20.11
CA GLN A 95 -0.14 -10.59 21.11
C GLN A 95 1.34 -10.38 20.77
N ARG A 96 1.73 -10.55 19.49
CA ARG A 96 3.10 -10.27 19.02
C ARG A 96 3.48 -8.81 19.25
N LEU A 97 2.56 -7.88 19.02
CA LEU A 97 2.78 -6.45 19.24
C LEU A 97 2.88 -6.07 20.72
N GLY A 98 2.46 -6.94 21.66
CA GLY A 98 2.59 -6.70 23.11
C GLY A 98 1.69 -5.59 23.65
N THR A 99 0.54 -5.33 23.02
CA THR A 99 -0.31 -4.18 23.30
C THR A 99 -1.33 -4.43 24.41
N ALA A 100 -0.98 -4.13 25.66
CA ALA A 100 -1.85 -4.38 26.82
C ALA A 100 -3.12 -3.50 26.91
N GLY A 101 -3.27 -2.44 26.09
CA GLY A 101 -4.42 -1.52 26.10
C GLY A 101 -5.38 -1.68 24.92
N TRP A 102 -5.18 -2.71 24.09
CA TRP A 102 -5.94 -2.94 22.87
C TRP A 102 -6.54 -4.35 22.89
N ARG A 103 -7.72 -4.51 22.29
CA ARG A 103 -8.42 -5.79 22.13
C ARG A 103 -8.89 -5.98 20.70
N VAL A 104 -9.10 -7.22 20.32
CA VAL A 104 -9.83 -7.55 19.09
C VAL A 104 -11.33 -7.35 19.34
N SER A 105 -11.99 -6.62 18.45
CA SER A 105 -13.44 -6.41 18.44
C SER A 105 -14.07 -7.18 17.29
N THR A 106 -15.20 -7.83 17.57
CA THR A 106 -16.02 -8.54 16.57
C THR A 106 -17.19 -7.68 16.07
N ILE A 107 -17.22 -6.39 16.40
CA ILE A 107 -18.32 -5.47 16.06
C ILE A 107 -18.66 -5.44 14.56
N ASN A 108 -17.67 -5.69 13.70
CA ASN A 108 -17.82 -5.69 12.25
C ASN A 108 -17.81 -7.10 11.63
N GLU A 109 -18.00 -8.17 12.41
CA GLU A 109 -17.92 -9.57 11.94
C GLU A 109 -18.88 -9.86 10.77
N ARG A 110 -20.04 -9.19 10.76
CA ARG A 110 -21.05 -9.28 9.68
C ARG A 110 -20.92 -8.19 8.61
N PHE A 111 -19.93 -7.32 8.72
CA PHE A 111 -19.71 -6.15 7.86
C PHE A 111 -20.83 -5.10 7.90
N ASP A 112 -21.65 -5.11 8.96
CA ASP A 112 -22.80 -4.20 9.10
C ASP A 112 -22.36 -2.78 9.48
N MET A 113 -21.23 -2.64 10.19
CA MET A 113 -20.74 -1.34 10.64
C MET A 113 -20.01 -0.61 9.52
N ALA A 114 -19.06 -1.28 8.88
CA ALA A 114 -18.26 -0.76 7.78
C ALA A 114 -18.01 -1.85 6.73
N PRO A 115 -18.76 -1.85 5.61
CA PRO A 115 -18.67 -2.89 4.58
C PRO A 115 -17.31 -3.05 3.91
N SER A 116 -16.46 -2.02 3.96
CA SER A 116 -15.12 -2.01 3.38
C SER A 116 -14.02 -2.37 4.38
N LEU A 117 -14.32 -2.46 5.68
CA LEU A 117 -13.38 -2.90 6.72
C LEU A 117 -13.40 -4.43 6.88
N PRO A 118 -12.37 -5.01 7.52
CA PRO A 118 -12.36 -6.43 7.86
C PRO A 118 -13.38 -6.75 8.97
N GLN A 119 -13.60 -8.05 9.17
CA GLN A 119 -14.50 -8.58 10.21
C GLN A 119 -14.10 -8.16 11.62
N TYR A 120 -12.78 -8.08 11.86
CA TYR A 120 -12.21 -7.83 13.17
C TYR A 120 -11.37 -6.55 13.13
N LEU A 121 -11.39 -5.79 14.22
CA LEU A 121 -10.66 -4.53 14.36
C LEU A 121 -10.00 -4.47 15.73
N TRP A 122 -8.86 -3.79 15.83
CA TRP A 122 -8.25 -3.50 17.13
C TRP A 122 -8.74 -2.17 17.67
N VAL A 123 -9.33 -2.23 18.87
CA VAL A 123 -9.92 -1.09 19.57
C VAL A 123 -9.43 -1.04 21.01
N PRO A 124 -9.50 0.11 21.71
CA PRO A 124 -9.10 0.19 23.11
C PRO A 124 -9.86 -0.82 23.99
N SER A 125 -9.15 -1.46 24.91
CA SER A 125 -9.73 -2.51 25.76
C SER A 125 -10.87 -2.03 26.65
N GLY A 126 -10.83 -0.77 27.09
CA GLY A 126 -11.87 -0.16 27.92
C GLY A 126 -13.14 0.24 27.18
N LEU A 127 -13.13 0.25 25.84
CA LEU A 127 -14.28 0.64 25.03
C LEU A 127 -15.12 -0.59 24.68
N LEU A 128 -16.44 -0.55 24.95
CA LEU A 128 -17.36 -1.64 24.62
C LEU A 128 -17.88 -1.53 23.17
N ASP A 129 -18.18 -2.66 22.54
CA ASP A 129 -18.72 -2.67 21.17
C ASP A 129 -20.08 -1.95 21.06
N HIS A 130 -20.88 -1.97 22.12
CA HIS A 130 -22.15 -1.23 22.20
C HIS A 130 -21.94 0.28 21.98
N ASP A 131 -20.96 0.85 22.65
CA ASP A 131 -20.69 2.29 22.64
C ASP A 131 -19.96 2.68 21.36
N LEU A 132 -19.01 1.83 20.94
CA LEU A 132 -18.27 1.99 19.69
C LEU A 132 -19.21 2.05 18.46
N LYS A 133 -20.30 1.29 18.46
CA LYS A 133 -21.25 1.19 17.33
C LYS A 133 -21.73 2.55 16.82
N GLN A 134 -22.01 3.49 17.72
CA GLN A 134 -22.55 4.80 17.35
C GLN A 134 -21.50 5.67 16.67
N THR A 135 -20.21 5.49 16.97
CA THR A 135 -19.14 6.31 16.41
C THR A 135 -18.91 6.11 14.91
N PHE A 136 -19.26 4.94 14.38
CA PHE A 136 -19.03 4.57 12.97
C PHE A 136 -19.68 5.55 11.99
N VAL A 137 -20.85 6.10 12.34
CA VAL A 137 -21.61 6.97 11.42
C VAL A 137 -20.93 8.32 11.19
N HIS A 138 -20.01 8.72 12.06
CA HIS A 138 -19.35 10.01 11.99
C HIS A 138 -18.14 10.04 11.04
N PHE A 139 -17.68 8.88 10.55
CA PHE A 139 -16.54 8.77 9.65
C PHE A 139 -16.97 8.44 8.23
N GLN A 140 -16.26 8.99 7.25
CA GLN A 140 -16.44 8.63 5.84
C GLN A 140 -16.25 7.12 5.62
N GLU A 141 -17.10 6.52 4.78
CA GLU A 141 -17.21 5.06 4.62
C GLU A 141 -17.39 4.26 5.92
N ARG A 142 -17.71 4.94 7.03
CA ARG A 142 -17.80 4.40 8.39
C ARG A 142 -16.49 3.80 8.92
N ARG A 143 -15.34 4.27 8.44
CA ARG A 143 -14.05 3.68 8.82
C ARG A 143 -13.45 4.41 10.01
N VAL A 144 -13.83 3.96 11.20
CA VAL A 144 -13.38 4.53 12.48
C VAL A 144 -11.87 4.39 12.70
N PRO A 145 -11.28 5.23 13.59
CA PRO A 145 -9.94 5.04 14.11
C PRO A 145 -9.79 3.64 14.69
N ARG A 146 -8.70 2.98 14.30
CA ARG A 146 -8.32 1.65 14.78
C ARG A 146 -6.81 1.54 14.85
N LEU A 147 -6.30 0.72 15.76
CA LEU A 147 -4.88 0.41 15.81
C LEU A 147 -4.47 -0.31 14.52
N CYS A 148 -3.33 0.10 13.97
CA CYS A 148 -2.65 -0.65 12.92
C CYS A 148 -1.28 -1.15 13.39
N TRP A 149 -0.59 -0.42 14.27
CA TRP A 149 0.71 -0.85 14.79
C TRP A 149 1.05 -0.21 16.13
N HIS A 150 1.74 -0.94 16.99
CA HIS A 150 2.30 -0.44 18.24
C HIS A 150 3.81 -0.38 18.17
N HIS A 151 4.36 0.82 18.34
CA HIS A 151 5.79 1.00 18.43
C HIS A 151 6.29 0.48 19.79
N PRO A 152 7.40 -0.29 19.87
CA PRO A 152 7.94 -0.80 21.14
C PRO A 152 8.26 0.28 22.19
N GLY A 153 8.52 1.52 21.73
CA GLY A 153 8.67 2.72 22.56
C GLY A 153 7.37 3.25 23.19
N GLY A 154 6.21 2.68 22.85
CA GLY A 154 4.92 2.92 23.50
C GLY A 154 3.90 3.77 22.73
N GLY A 155 4.24 4.28 21.54
CA GLY A 155 3.31 5.02 20.68
C GLY A 155 2.47 4.11 19.78
N ASP A 156 1.21 4.48 19.56
CA ASP A 156 0.28 3.74 18.70
C ASP A 156 0.08 4.44 17.35
N LEU A 157 0.22 3.72 16.25
CA LEU A 157 -0.19 4.19 14.93
C LEU A 157 -1.64 3.76 14.69
N LEU A 158 -2.51 4.73 14.48
CA LEU A 158 -3.92 4.55 14.18
C LEU A 158 -4.22 4.91 12.72
N ARG A 159 -5.25 4.30 12.16
CA ARG A 159 -5.78 4.61 10.83
C ARG A 159 -7.27 4.91 10.91
N ALA A 160 -7.71 5.98 10.25
CA ALA A 160 -9.11 6.38 10.18
C ALA A 160 -9.44 7.02 8.84
N ALA A 161 -10.69 6.91 8.41
CA ALA A 161 -11.20 7.78 7.36
C ALA A 161 -11.40 9.21 7.88
N SER A 162 -11.60 10.18 7.00
CA SER A 162 -11.94 11.55 7.39
C SER A 162 -13.26 11.60 8.17
N PHE A 163 -13.31 12.45 9.20
CA PHE A 163 -14.54 12.76 9.90
C PHE A 163 -15.51 13.50 8.97
N HIS A 164 -16.82 13.24 9.10
CA HIS A 164 -17.84 13.94 8.32
C HIS A 164 -17.95 15.40 8.80
N PRO A 165 -17.75 16.42 7.93
CA PRO A 165 -17.77 17.82 8.37
C PRO A 165 -19.12 18.28 8.95
N ALA A 166 -20.22 17.64 8.53
CA ALA A 166 -21.58 17.92 9.01
C ALA A 166 -22.00 17.04 10.20
N SER A 167 -21.08 16.24 10.73
CA SER A 167 -21.39 15.34 11.84
C SER A 167 -21.38 16.09 13.17
N GLU A 168 -22.45 15.93 13.95
CA GLU A 168 -22.61 16.52 15.27
C GLU A 168 -22.71 15.40 16.33
N PRO A 169 -21.56 14.86 16.80
CA PRO A 169 -21.56 13.78 17.79
C PRO A 169 -22.15 14.26 19.12
N GLY A 170 -22.98 13.42 19.73
CA GLY A 170 -23.50 13.68 21.07
C GLY A 170 -22.41 13.56 22.14
N SER A 171 -22.72 13.89 23.39
CA SER A 171 -21.77 13.81 24.51
C SER A 171 -21.24 12.39 24.77
N GLU A 172 -22.00 11.35 24.43
CA GLU A 172 -21.58 9.96 24.57
C GLU A 172 -20.64 9.55 23.43
N ASP A 173 -20.99 9.92 22.20
CA ASP A 173 -20.15 9.68 21.02
C ASP A 173 -18.81 10.39 21.15
N MET A 174 -18.80 11.63 21.65
CA MET A 174 -17.57 12.38 21.94
C MET A 174 -16.65 11.64 22.91
N ARG A 175 -17.19 11.09 24.00
CA ARG A 175 -16.42 10.28 24.95
C ARG A 175 -15.86 9.01 24.30
N CYS A 176 -16.63 8.38 23.42
CA CYS A 176 -16.17 7.20 22.68
C CYS A 176 -15.08 7.55 21.66
N LEU A 177 -15.20 8.68 20.96
CA LEU A 177 -14.20 9.19 20.02
C LEU A 177 -12.89 9.53 20.73
N GLU A 178 -12.96 10.18 21.89
CA GLU A 178 -11.80 10.46 22.73
C GLU A 178 -11.11 9.16 23.16
N ALA A 179 -11.88 8.18 23.65
CA ALA A 179 -11.35 6.88 24.01
C ALA A 179 -10.69 6.16 22.82
N LEU A 180 -11.30 6.22 21.62
CA LEU A 180 -10.76 5.63 20.39
C LEU A 180 -9.41 6.21 19.97
N LEU A 181 -9.24 7.53 20.11
CA LEU A 181 -8.05 8.24 19.65
C LEU A 181 -6.93 8.22 20.69
N LEU A 182 -7.25 8.36 21.96
CA LEU A 182 -6.28 8.46 23.05
C LEU A 182 -5.93 7.10 23.66
N GLY A 183 -6.86 6.13 23.59
CA GLY A 183 -6.80 4.92 24.41
C GLY A 183 -6.63 5.27 25.89
N ASP A 184 -5.93 4.42 26.62
CA ASP A 184 -5.49 4.69 28.02
C ASP A 184 -4.14 5.44 28.07
N ARG A 185 -3.67 6.02 26.95
CA ARG A 185 -2.29 6.50 26.79
C ARG A 185 -2.26 7.97 26.36
N GLY A 186 -1.06 8.49 26.15
CA GLY A 186 -0.76 9.92 26.06
C GLY A 186 -1.44 10.66 24.88
N PRO A 187 -0.97 11.86 24.52
CA PRO A 187 -1.61 12.66 23.48
C PRO A 187 -1.65 11.89 22.14
N CYS A 188 -2.70 12.13 21.36
CA CYS A 188 -2.81 11.63 19.99
C CYS A 188 -2.69 12.78 19.00
N ILE A 189 -1.82 12.62 17.99
CA ILE A 189 -1.55 13.63 16.97
C ILE A 189 -2.13 13.17 15.64
N LEU A 190 -2.82 14.06 14.94
CA LEU A 190 -3.20 13.85 13.56
C LEU A 190 -1.98 14.08 12.66
N ALA A 191 -1.62 13.09 11.84
CA ALA A 191 -0.54 13.23 10.87
C ALA A 191 -0.91 14.25 9.80
N ASP A 192 -0.06 15.25 9.58
CA ASP A 192 -0.23 16.18 8.48
C ASP A 192 0.14 15.50 7.15
N THR A 193 -0.85 15.15 6.33
CA THR A 193 -0.64 14.50 5.04
C THR A 193 -0.71 15.45 3.85
N ALA A 194 -0.71 16.78 4.06
CA ALA A 194 -0.89 17.76 2.99
C ALA A 194 0.20 17.71 1.91
N GLU A 195 1.42 17.29 2.27
CA GLU A 195 2.54 17.18 1.34
C GLU A 195 2.51 15.91 0.48
N LEU A 196 1.65 14.93 0.80
CA LEU A 196 1.57 13.68 0.05
C LEU A 196 0.88 13.87 -1.30
N PRO A 197 1.25 13.08 -2.32
CA PRO A 197 0.61 13.17 -3.64
C PRO A 197 -0.83 12.69 -3.60
N THR A 198 -1.72 13.36 -4.34
CA THR A 198 -3.09 12.86 -4.53
C THR A 198 -3.11 11.61 -5.43
N LEU A 199 -4.22 10.85 -5.43
CA LEU A 199 -4.39 9.72 -6.36
C LEU A 199 -4.18 10.13 -7.83
N ALA A 200 -4.66 11.31 -8.20
CA ALA A 200 -4.50 11.85 -9.55
C ALA A 200 -3.03 12.16 -9.87
N ASP A 201 -2.26 12.69 -8.90
CA ASP A 201 -0.83 12.96 -9.07
C ASP A 201 -0.06 11.66 -9.27
N ILE A 202 -0.33 10.63 -8.46
CA ILE A 202 0.29 9.31 -8.57
C ILE A 202 0.02 8.70 -9.94
N GLN A 203 -1.23 8.75 -10.41
CA GLN A 203 -1.61 8.23 -11.73
C GLN A 203 -0.92 9.00 -12.86
N LEU A 204 -0.90 10.34 -12.79
CA LEU A 204 -0.25 11.17 -13.79
C LEU A 204 1.26 10.90 -13.85
N ALA A 205 1.92 10.81 -12.69
CA ALA A 205 3.33 10.50 -12.59
C ALA A 205 3.67 9.13 -13.17
N HIS A 206 2.85 8.12 -12.87
CA HIS A 206 3.00 6.78 -13.44
C HIS A 206 2.85 6.76 -14.97
N LEU A 207 1.84 7.45 -15.50
CA LEU A 207 1.63 7.52 -16.95
C LEU A 207 2.82 8.21 -17.66
N ARG A 208 3.37 9.27 -17.07
CA ARG A 208 4.57 9.94 -17.59
C ARG A 208 5.80 9.04 -17.52
N LEU A 209 6.02 8.35 -16.40
CA LEU A 209 7.13 7.42 -16.24
C LEU A 209 7.03 6.28 -17.27
N ARG A 210 5.84 5.71 -17.44
CA ARG A 210 5.62 4.63 -18.41
C ARG A 210 5.84 5.09 -19.85
N ALA A 211 5.41 6.29 -20.20
CA ALA A 211 5.68 6.86 -21.52
C ALA A 211 7.19 7.09 -21.73
N LEU A 212 7.90 7.53 -20.69
CA LEU A 212 9.34 7.73 -20.73
C LEU A 212 10.10 6.40 -20.92
N CYS A 213 9.65 5.30 -20.33
CA CYS A 213 10.26 3.97 -20.51
C CYS A 213 10.10 3.34 -21.91
N LEU A 214 9.37 3.97 -22.84
CA LEU A 214 9.23 3.46 -24.19
C LEU A 214 10.48 3.73 -25.04
N PRO A 215 10.83 2.83 -25.99
CA PRO A 215 11.96 3.05 -26.88
C PRO A 215 11.85 4.38 -27.63
N GLY A 216 12.92 5.18 -27.60
CA GLY A 216 12.98 6.46 -28.31
C GLY A 216 12.12 7.59 -27.73
N ALA A 217 11.60 7.45 -26.50
CA ALA A 217 10.75 8.46 -25.88
C ALA A 217 11.45 9.82 -25.69
N VAL A 218 12.74 9.83 -25.37
CA VAL A 218 13.56 11.05 -25.25
C VAL A 218 15.01 10.74 -25.62
N ALA A 219 15.74 11.76 -26.07
CA ALA A 219 17.19 11.68 -26.28
C ALA A 219 17.93 11.40 -24.96
N GLU A 220 18.99 10.61 -25.01
CA GLU A 220 19.72 10.11 -23.84
C GLU A 220 20.22 11.24 -22.93
N GLU A 221 20.68 12.35 -23.50
CA GLU A 221 21.21 13.49 -22.74
C GLU A 221 20.13 14.22 -21.93
N LYS A 222 18.86 14.04 -22.29
CA LYS A 222 17.70 14.65 -21.61
C LYS A 222 16.96 13.66 -20.69
N TRP A 223 17.41 12.41 -20.61
CA TRP A 223 16.72 11.35 -19.86
C TRP A 223 16.48 11.72 -18.39
N LEU A 224 17.50 12.17 -17.68
CA LEU A 224 17.39 12.50 -16.25
C LEU A 224 16.43 13.68 -15.99
N SER A 225 16.44 14.69 -16.86
CA SER A 225 15.50 15.82 -16.76
C SER A 225 14.07 15.39 -17.10
N ALA A 226 13.90 14.51 -18.09
CA ALA A 226 12.60 13.93 -18.41
C ALA A 226 12.07 13.06 -17.26
N LEU A 227 12.95 12.29 -16.60
CA LEU A 227 12.64 11.49 -15.42
C LEU A 227 12.18 12.37 -14.25
N GLU A 228 12.89 13.45 -13.96
CA GLU A 228 12.46 14.44 -12.97
C GLU A 228 11.08 15.03 -13.31
N GLY A 229 10.84 15.32 -14.60
CA GLY A 229 9.54 15.79 -15.11
C GLY A 229 8.37 14.81 -14.90
N THR A 230 8.64 13.53 -14.64
CA THR A 230 7.60 12.55 -14.29
C THR A 230 7.04 12.74 -12.89
N ARG A 231 7.82 13.33 -11.96
CA ARG A 231 7.52 13.43 -10.52
C ARG A 231 7.42 12.11 -9.75
N TRP A 232 7.63 10.95 -10.38
CA TRP A 232 7.48 9.66 -9.70
C TRP A 232 8.45 9.51 -8.51
N LEU A 233 9.74 9.82 -8.73
CA LEU A 233 10.75 9.77 -7.66
C LEU A 233 10.53 10.83 -6.58
N ASP A 234 9.91 11.98 -6.91
CA ASP A 234 9.51 12.97 -5.91
C ASP A 234 8.45 12.39 -4.96
N HIS A 235 7.47 11.65 -5.50
CA HIS A 235 6.44 10.97 -4.72
C HIS A 235 7.03 9.87 -3.82
N VAL A 236 7.93 9.03 -4.37
CA VAL A 236 8.68 8.02 -3.58
C VAL A 236 9.42 8.69 -2.42
N ARG A 237 10.18 9.76 -2.69
CA ARG A 237 10.92 10.52 -1.66
C ARG A 237 9.99 11.08 -0.59
N THR A 238 8.88 11.70 -0.98
CA THR A 238 7.94 12.32 -0.03
C THR A 238 7.27 11.28 0.86
N CYS A 239 6.84 10.14 0.30
CA CYS A 239 6.27 9.04 1.07
C CYS A 239 7.27 8.47 2.09
N LEU A 240 8.52 8.21 1.68
CA LEU A 240 9.57 7.72 2.58
C LEU A 240 9.93 8.73 3.66
N ARG A 241 10.11 10.01 3.30
CA ARG A 241 10.37 11.10 4.25
C ARG A 241 9.27 11.18 5.30
N LYS A 242 8.01 11.08 4.88
CA LYS A 242 6.88 11.12 5.81
C LYS A 242 6.81 9.90 6.70
N ALA A 243 7.07 8.69 6.18
CA ALA A 243 7.15 7.49 7.01
C ALA A 243 8.24 7.61 8.09
N VAL A 244 9.42 8.15 7.76
CA VAL A 244 10.49 8.42 8.73
C VAL A 244 10.04 9.41 9.80
N GLU A 245 9.41 10.52 9.43
CA GLU A 245 8.85 11.50 10.39
C GLU A 245 7.89 10.84 11.38
N LEU A 246 6.98 10.01 10.88
CA LEU A 246 5.98 9.31 11.70
C LEU A 246 6.62 8.31 12.67
N VAL A 247 7.62 7.53 12.22
CA VAL A 247 8.37 6.60 13.08
C VAL A 247 9.08 7.37 14.20
N LEU A 248 9.72 8.49 13.88
CA LEU A 248 10.42 9.31 14.88
C LEU A 248 9.45 9.90 15.92
N LEU A 249 8.24 10.29 15.51
CA LEU A 249 7.19 10.74 16.42
C LEU A 249 6.76 9.62 17.38
N LEU A 250 6.51 8.41 16.86
CA LEU A 250 6.10 7.23 17.63
C LEU A 250 7.21 6.73 18.57
N ALA A 251 8.48 6.93 18.21
CA ALA A 251 9.63 6.50 19.01
C ALA A 251 9.95 7.47 20.15
N GLY A 252 9.86 8.80 19.92
CA GLY A 252 10.39 9.82 20.82
C GLY A 252 9.43 10.29 21.92
N LYS A 253 8.13 9.99 21.81
CA LYS A 253 7.07 10.48 22.71
C LYS A 253 6.07 9.34 22.83
N ARG A 254 5.59 8.98 24.04
CA ARG A 254 4.48 8.03 24.23
C ARG A 254 3.16 8.62 23.71
N CYS A 255 3.13 8.88 22.41
CA CYS A 255 2.17 9.65 21.67
C CYS A 255 1.64 8.73 20.57
N SER A 256 0.32 8.73 20.42
CA SER A 256 -0.32 8.04 19.32
C SER A 256 -0.36 8.96 18.10
N VAL A 257 -0.35 8.39 16.91
CA VAL A 257 -0.42 9.14 15.65
C VAL A 257 -1.55 8.55 14.82
N VAL A 258 -2.47 9.39 14.35
CA VAL A 258 -3.57 8.97 13.46
C VAL A 258 -3.24 9.38 12.04
N LEU A 259 -3.25 8.41 11.14
CA LEU A 259 -3.29 8.64 9.70
C LEU A 259 -4.74 8.81 9.27
N GLN A 260 -5.03 9.91 8.56
CA GLN A 260 -6.37 10.22 8.11
C GLN A 260 -6.38 10.58 6.62
N GLU A 261 -7.27 9.91 5.89
CA GLU A 261 -7.51 10.10 4.46
C GLU A 261 -9.02 9.99 4.23
N PRO A 262 -9.63 10.64 3.20
CA PRO A 262 -11.08 10.57 2.98
C PRO A 262 -11.67 9.17 3.05
N SER A 263 -11.03 8.17 2.44
CA SER A 263 -11.51 6.78 2.47
C SER A 263 -10.67 5.84 3.35
N ASP A 264 -9.47 6.22 3.81
CA ASP A 264 -8.52 5.32 4.52
C ASP A 264 -8.27 3.99 3.79
N ARG A 265 -8.05 4.06 2.48
CA ARG A 265 -7.91 2.88 1.63
C ARG A 265 -6.74 2.96 0.68
N ASP A 266 -6.01 4.07 0.64
CA ASP A 266 -4.90 4.29 -0.30
C ASP A 266 -3.63 4.72 0.44
N LEU A 267 -3.40 6.03 0.61
CA LEU A 267 -2.14 6.53 1.18
C LEU A 267 -1.95 6.10 2.64
N ASN A 268 -3.05 5.93 3.38
CA ASN A 268 -2.97 5.39 4.73
C ASN A 268 -2.42 3.95 4.74
N CYS A 269 -2.76 3.12 3.74
CA CYS A 269 -2.19 1.77 3.60
C CYS A 269 -0.68 1.85 3.34
N LEU A 270 -0.28 2.75 2.44
CA LEU A 270 1.12 2.98 2.08
C LEU A 270 1.93 3.45 3.29
N LEU A 271 1.50 4.50 3.97
CA LEU A 271 2.23 5.05 5.11
C LEU A 271 2.27 4.09 6.29
N ALA A 272 1.15 3.44 6.63
CA ALA A 272 1.13 2.47 7.72
C ALA A 272 2.05 1.28 7.44
N SER A 273 2.17 0.86 6.18
CA SER A 273 3.10 -0.19 5.79
C SER A 273 4.56 0.28 5.88
N LEU A 274 4.89 1.46 5.36
CA LEU A 274 6.27 1.98 5.41
C LEU A 274 6.74 2.26 6.85
N VAL A 275 5.88 2.80 7.71
CA VAL A 275 6.19 3.01 9.13
C VAL A 275 6.55 1.68 9.81
N GLN A 276 5.82 0.62 9.50
CA GLN A 276 6.10 -0.71 10.04
C GLN A 276 7.36 -1.34 9.45
N LEU A 277 7.66 -1.14 8.16
CA LEU A 277 8.92 -1.61 7.58
C LEU A 277 10.14 -0.92 8.19
N LEU A 278 10.00 0.35 8.58
CA LEU A 278 11.06 1.10 9.25
C LEU A 278 11.18 0.76 10.74
N GLY A 279 10.06 0.46 11.41
CA GLY A 279 10.01 0.32 12.87
C GLY A 279 9.91 -1.11 13.41
N ASP A 280 9.55 -2.09 12.58
CA ASP A 280 9.29 -3.48 13.01
C ASP A 280 10.15 -4.48 12.21
N PRO A 281 11.17 -5.11 12.83
CA PRO A 281 11.97 -6.16 12.19
C PRO A 281 11.13 -7.32 11.66
N HIS A 282 10.01 -7.67 12.29
CA HIS A 282 9.14 -8.74 11.83
C HIS A 282 8.58 -8.41 10.43
N ALA A 283 8.18 -7.16 10.18
CA ALA A 283 7.64 -6.70 8.91
C ALA A 283 8.64 -6.82 7.73
N ARG A 284 9.94 -6.93 8.02
CA ARG A 284 11.00 -7.11 7.02
C ARG A 284 11.34 -8.58 6.73
N SER A 285 10.85 -9.52 7.54
CA SER A 285 10.90 -10.94 7.20
C SER A 285 9.91 -11.26 6.07
N LEU A 286 10.15 -12.32 5.28
CA LEU A 286 9.19 -12.75 4.25
C LEU A 286 7.77 -12.99 4.81
N PRO A 287 7.54 -13.83 5.85
CA PRO A 287 6.20 -14.07 6.39
C PRO A 287 5.58 -12.82 7.04
N GLY A 288 6.40 -11.96 7.66
CA GLY A 288 5.91 -10.71 8.24
C GLY A 288 5.54 -9.68 7.20
N PHE A 289 6.27 -9.56 6.09
CA PHE A 289 5.91 -8.71 4.97
C PHE A 289 4.62 -9.18 4.29
N GLN A 290 4.48 -10.49 4.09
CA GLN A 290 3.24 -11.08 3.57
C GLN A 290 2.05 -10.78 4.49
N SER A 291 2.22 -10.95 5.81
CA SER A 291 1.21 -10.62 6.82
C SER A 291 0.87 -9.12 6.82
N LEU A 292 1.88 -8.25 6.64
CA LEU A 292 1.71 -6.81 6.54
C LEU A 292 0.85 -6.43 5.33
N VAL A 293 1.18 -6.94 4.13
CA VAL A 293 0.42 -6.70 2.90
C VAL A 293 -1.01 -7.21 3.07
N GLN A 294 -1.16 -8.41 3.63
CA GLN A 294 -2.47 -8.99 3.89
C GLN A 294 -3.31 -8.14 4.85
N ARG A 295 -2.74 -7.62 5.94
CA ARG A 295 -3.49 -6.80 6.89
C ARG A 295 -3.78 -5.39 6.36
N GLU A 296 -2.74 -4.66 5.95
CA GLU A 296 -2.82 -3.23 5.67
C GLU A 296 -3.42 -2.90 4.30
N TRP A 297 -3.43 -3.86 3.38
CA TRP A 297 -3.97 -3.67 2.03
C TRP A 297 -5.17 -4.57 1.77
N VAL A 298 -5.02 -5.89 1.97
CA VAL A 298 -6.06 -6.84 1.55
C VAL A 298 -7.26 -6.84 2.51
N ALA A 299 -7.02 -7.08 3.80
CA ALA A 299 -8.04 -7.09 4.84
C ALA A 299 -8.59 -5.69 5.11
N ALA A 300 -7.73 -4.68 5.15
CA ALA A 300 -8.13 -3.27 5.26
C ALA A 300 -8.96 -2.79 4.05
N GLY A 301 -8.98 -3.53 2.94
CA GLY A 301 -9.87 -3.27 1.81
C GLY A 301 -9.38 -2.21 0.84
N HIS A 302 -8.08 -2.16 0.52
CA HIS A 302 -7.60 -1.40 -0.62
C HIS A 302 -8.35 -1.83 -1.90
N PRO A 303 -8.94 -0.91 -2.69
CA PRO A 303 -9.75 -1.26 -3.85
C PRO A 303 -8.90 -1.63 -5.08
N PHE A 304 -8.11 -2.72 -4.97
CA PHE A 304 -7.18 -3.20 -6.01
C PHE A 304 -7.79 -3.20 -7.42
N PRO A 305 -8.98 -3.79 -7.67
CA PRO A 305 -9.51 -3.86 -9.04
C PRO A 305 -9.80 -2.49 -9.66
N ARG A 306 -10.17 -1.51 -8.83
CA ARG A 306 -10.42 -0.16 -9.31
C ARG A 306 -9.13 0.62 -9.52
N ARG A 307 -8.20 0.54 -8.56
CA ARG A 307 -6.90 1.24 -8.60
C ARG A 307 -6.02 0.75 -9.73
N LEU A 308 -6.07 -0.55 -10.00
CA LEU A 308 -5.35 -1.18 -11.10
C LEU A 308 -6.05 -1.00 -12.45
N GLY A 309 -7.31 -0.51 -12.53
CA GLY A 309 -8.06 -0.41 -13.79
C GLY A 309 -8.42 -1.79 -14.37
N LEU A 310 -8.87 -2.71 -13.50
CA LEU A 310 -9.28 -4.09 -13.85
C LEU A 310 -10.79 -4.21 -14.05
N LEU A 311 -11.59 -3.31 -13.45
CA LEU A 311 -13.05 -3.22 -13.63
C LEU A 311 -13.43 -2.11 -14.66
N CYS A 312 -14.65 -2.21 -15.19
CA CYS A 312 -15.19 -1.49 -16.36
C CYS A 312 -15.05 0.05 -16.39
N ARG A 313 -15.25 0.61 -17.59
CA ARG A 313 -14.67 1.81 -18.23
C ARG A 313 -15.16 3.19 -17.78
N ASP A 314 -16.06 3.28 -16.82
CA ASP A 314 -16.90 4.48 -16.67
C ASP A 314 -16.26 5.60 -15.82
N SER A 315 -15.20 5.32 -15.06
CA SER A 315 -14.47 6.34 -14.28
C SER A 315 -12.94 6.14 -14.25
N PRO A 316 -12.21 6.44 -15.34
CA PRO A 316 -10.73 6.37 -15.37
C PRO A 316 -10.03 7.30 -14.35
N ARG A 317 -10.79 8.17 -13.68
CA ARG A 317 -10.32 9.11 -12.66
C ARG A 317 -9.93 8.45 -11.34
N GLU A 318 -10.32 7.19 -11.12
CA GLU A 318 -10.02 6.47 -9.87
C GLU A 318 -8.84 5.47 -10.00
N GLU A 319 -8.25 5.33 -11.19
CA GLU A 319 -7.02 4.56 -11.37
C GLU A 319 -5.86 5.28 -10.70
N ALA A 320 -5.08 4.56 -9.90
CA ALA A 320 -3.85 5.06 -9.29
C ALA A 320 -3.01 3.88 -8.79
N PRO A 321 -1.74 3.73 -9.22
CA PRO A 321 -0.89 2.61 -8.85
C PRO A 321 -0.25 2.78 -7.47
N VAL A 322 -1.08 3.02 -6.45
CA VAL A 322 -0.66 3.27 -5.06
C VAL A 322 0.11 2.08 -4.49
N PHE A 323 -0.32 0.86 -4.82
CA PHE A 323 0.39 -0.36 -4.41
C PHE A 323 1.78 -0.46 -5.06
N LEU A 324 1.92 -0.12 -6.34
CA LEU A 324 3.24 -0.05 -7.00
C LEU A 324 4.13 1.04 -6.36
N LEU A 325 3.57 2.21 -6.02
CA LEU A 325 4.32 3.26 -5.31
C LEU A 325 4.85 2.76 -3.96
N PHE A 326 4.05 1.98 -3.22
CA PHE A 326 4.49 1.30 -2.00
C PHE A 326 5.60 0.28 -2.26
N LEU A 327 5.48 -0.54 -3.31
CA LEU A 327 6.51 -1.52 -3.67
C LEU A 327 7.82 -0.84 -4.09
N ASP A 328 7.77 0.28 -4.81
CA ASP A 328 8.95 1.08 -5.15
C ASP A 328 9.59 1.67 -3.88
N CYS A 329 8.80 2.29 -2.99
CA CYS A 329 9.30 2.75 -1.70
C CYS A 329 9.97 1.62 -0.89
N THR A 330 9.38 0.42 -0.90
CA THR A 330 9.95 -0.77 -0.26
C THR A 330 11.25 -1.20 -0.93
N TRP A 331 11.32 -1.16 -2.26
CA TRP A 331 12.53 -1.47 -3.02
C TRP A 331 13.66 -0.46 -2.69
N GLN A 332 13.35 0.84 -2.53
CA GLN A 332 14.34 1.83 -2.10
C GLN A 332 14.94 1.49 -0.73
N LEU A 333 14.12 1.00 0.22
CA LEU A 333 14.58 0.58 1.54
C LEU A 333 15.41 -0.71 1.46
N LEU A 334 14.94 -1.69 0.69
CA LEU A 334 15.65 -2.96 0.43
C LEU A 334 17.03 -2.69 -0.19
N TRP A 335 17.10 -1.77 -1.15
CA TRP A 335 18.35 -1.42 -1.82
C TRP A 335 19.34 -0.72 -0.90
N GLN A 336 18.86 0.17 -0.01
CA GLN A 336 19.71 0.84 0.98
C GLN A 336 20.17 -0.09 2.10
N PHE A 337 19.34 -1.06 2.50
CA PHE A 337 19.57 -1.95 3.63
C PHE A 337 19.36 -3.43 3.26
N PRO A 338 20.13 -4.00 2.32
CA PRO A 338 19.86 -5.34 1.78
C PRO A 338 19.96 -6.47 2.81
N ALA A 339 20.75 -6.30 3.88
CA ALA A 339 20.90 -7.30 4.94
C ALA A 339 19.71 -7.33 5.92
N ASP A 340 18.86 -6.31 5.90
CA ASP A 340 17.78 -6.14 6.87
C ASP A 340 16.45 -6.75 6.42
N PHE A 341 16.36 -7.19 5.16
CA PHE A 341 15.16 -7.73 4.55
C PHE A 341 15.31 -9.22 4.22
N GLY A 342 14.31 -10.00 4.61
CA GLY A 342 14.23 -11.44 4.36
C GLY A 342 13.65 -11.81 2.99
N PHE A 343 13.56 -10.86 2.06
CA PHE A 343 13.04 -11.03 0.71
C PHE A 343 13.81 -10.16 -0.29
N THR A 344 13.65 -10.42 -1.58
CA THR A 344 14.45 -9.81 -2.64
C THR A 344 13.61 -8.94 -3.58
N GLU A 345 14.28 -8.20 -4.47
CA GLU A 345 13.63 -7.47 -5.56
C GLU A 345 12.74 -8.39 -6.41
N ALA A 346 13.20 -9.62 -6.70
CA ALA A 346 12.42 -10.59 -7.46
C ALA A 346 11.07 -10.92 -6.80
N PHE A 347 11.02 -10.95 -5.46
CA PHE A 347 9.78 -11.13 -4.73
C PHE A 347 8.84 -9.93 -4.89
N LEU A 348 9.35 -8.69 -4.81
CA LEU A 348 8.54 -7.48 -5.00
C LEU A 348 7.96 -7.40 -6.42
N LEU A 349 8.75 -7.75 -7.45
CA LEU A 349 8.30 -7.82 -8.84
C LEU A 349 7.19 -8.86 -9.02
N ALA A 350 7.38 -10.07 -8.48
CA ALA A 350 6.36 -11.09 -8.56
C ALA A 350 5.07 -10.72 -7.82
N LEU A 351 5.18 -10.01 -6.70
CA LEU A 351 4.04 -9.49 -5.98
C LEU A 351 3.27 -8.47 -6.81
N HIS A 352 3.98 -7.54 -7.47
CA HIS A 352 3.39 -6.62 -8.44
C HIS A 352 2.65 -7.37 -9.55
N ASP A 353 3.30 -8.35 -10.19
CA ASP A 353 2.72 -9.10 -11.31
C ASP A 353 1.49 -9.90 -10.89
N SER A 354 1.52 -10.48 -9.68
CA SER A 354 0.40 -11.22 -9.10
C SER A 354 -0.85 -10.34 -8.90
N SER A 355 -0.68 -9.02 -8.72
CA SER A 355 -1.80 -8.07 -8.55
C SER A 355 -2.64 -7.89 -9.83
N PHE A 356 -2.06 -8.20 -10.99
CA PHE A 356 -2.75 -8.17 -12.29
C PHE A 356 -3.22 -9.55 -12.74
N SER A 357 -2.79 -10.61 -12.07
CA SER A 357 -3.04 -11.98 -12.47
C SER A 357 -4.42 -12.46 -12.01
N PRO A 358 -5.25 -13.03 -12.91
CA PRO A 358 -6.56 -13.56 -12.54
C PRO A 358 -6.48 -14.89 -11.77
N TYR A 359 -5.30 -15.53 -11.75
CA TYR A 359 -5.07 -16.82 -11.11
C TYR A 359 -4.93 -16.73 -9.59
N PHE A 360 -4.63 -15.53 -9.07
CA PHE A 360 -4.52 -15.30 -7.63
C PHE A 360 -5.74 -14.55 -7.11
N SER A 361 -6.35 -15.06 -6.05
CA SER A 361 -7.53 -14.45 -5.45
C SER A 361 -7.21 -13.26 -4.54
N THR A 362 -5.95 -13.13 -4.07
CA THR A 362 -5.54 -12.17 -3.04
C THR A 362 -5.91 -10.72 -3.37
N PHE A 363 -5.57 -10.24 -4.58
CA PHE A 363 -5.79 -8.85 -5.00
C PHE A 363 -7.06 -8.64 -5.82
N ARG A 364 -7.90 -9.67 -5.90
CA ARG A 364 -9.06 -9.71 -6.80
C ARG A 364 -10.24 -8.85 -6.36
N PHE A 365 -10.38 -8.60 -5.05
CA PHE A 365 -11.56 -7.94 -4.48
C PHE A 365 -11.18 -6.63 -3.82
N SER A 366 -12.17 -5.74 -3.65
CA SER A 366 -11.95 -4.44 -3.01
C SER A 366 -12.07 -4.49 -1.48
N CYS A 367 -12.61 -5.58 -0.90
CA CYS A 367 -12.67 -5.80 0.54
C CYS A 367 -13.01 -7.26 0.87
N GLN A 368 -12.80 -7.64 2.14
CA GLN A 368 -13.08 -8.99 2.65
C GLN A 368 -14.55 -9.42 2.44
N ARG A 369 -15.52 -8.50 2.60
CA ARG A 369 -16.95 -8.78 2.37
C ARG A 369 -17.24 -9.26 0.93
N GLN A 370 -16.61 -8.62 -0.07
CA GLN A 370 -16.77 -9.01 -1.47
C GLN A 370 -16.18 -10.40 -1.74
N ARG A 371 -15.01 -10.69 -1.16
CA ARG A 371 -14.34 -12.00 -1.22
C ARG A 371 -15.24 -13.11 -0.67
N GLY A 372 -15.79 -12.92 0.53
CA GLY A 372 -16.67 -13.92 1.18
C GLY A 372 -17.95 -14.21 0.39
N ARG A 373 -18.58 -13.19 -0.21
CA ARG A 373 -19.78 -13.38 -1.06
C ARG A 373 -19.49 -14.24 -2.29
N SER A 374 -18.33 -14.07 -2.92
CA SER A 374 -17.94 -14.86 -4.10
C SER A 374 -17.74 -16.33 -3.76
N SER A 375 -17.20 -16.63 -2.57
CA SER A 375 -17.06 -18.01 -2.08
C SER A 375 -18.43 -18.67 -1.81
N MET A 376 -19.37 -17.92 -1.21
CA MET A 376 -20.71 -18.43 -0.89
C MET A 376 -21.58 -18.74 -2.12
N VAL A 377 -21.46 -17.96 -3.20
CA VAL A 377 -22.17 -18.23 -4.47
C VAL A 377 -21.71 -19.55 -5.09
N ARG A 378 -20.44 -19.93 -4.93
CA ARG A 378 -19.91 -21.23 -5.37
C ARG A 378 -20.51 -22.42 -4.62
N GLY A 379 -20.76 -22.28 -3.32
CA GLY A 379 -21.35 -23.34 -2.49
C GLY A 379 -22.83 -23.64 -2.72
N ARG A 380 -23.56 -22.82 -3.52
CA ARG A 380 -24.97 -23.04 -3.87
C ARG A 380 -25.19 -23.45 -5.34
N GLY A 381 -24.13 -23.49 -6.15
CA GLY A 381 -24.21 -23.99 -7.53
C GLY A 381 -24.19 -25.51 -7.54
N THR A 382 -25.27 -26.13 -8.00
CA THR A 382 -25.33 -27.57 -8.30
C THR A 382 -24.13 -27.98 -9.15
N LEU A 383 -23.41 -29.02 -8.73
CA LEU A 383 -22.36 -29.67 -9.52
C LEU A 383 -22.93 -30.15 -10.86
N LEU A 384 -22.85 -29.31 -11.90
CA LEU A 384 -22.96 -29.76 -13.27
C LEU A 384 -21.58 -30.23 -13.69
N HIS A 385 -21.42 -31.56 -13.67
CA HIS A 385 -20.25 -32.25 -14.19
C HIS A 385 -20.09 -31.88 -15.67
N PRO A 386 -19.01 -31.20 -16.09
CA PRO A 386 -18.79 -30.93 -17.50
C PRO A 386 -18.49 -32.27 -18.18
N GLN A 387 -19.34 -32.66 -19.12
CA GLN A 387 -19.08 -33.82 -19.95
C GLN A 387 -17.73 -33.62 -20.66
N THR A 388 -16.89 -34.63 -20.50
CA THR A 388 -15.60 -34.80 -21.16
C THR A 388 -15.76 -34.71 -22.68
N LEU A 389 -15.22 -33.65 -23.29
CA LEU A 389 -14.90 -33.65 -24.72
C LEU A 389 -13.41 -34.00 -24.90
N PRO A 390 -13.07 -34.85 -25.88
CA PRO A 390 -11.74 -35.44 -25.98
C PRO A 390 -10.69 -34.39 -26.37
N PHE A 391 -9.66 -34.29 -25.52
CA PHE A 391 -8.42 -33.58 -25.80
C PHE A 391 -7.72 -34.21 -27.02
N HIS A 392 -7.43 -33.39 -28.04
CA HIS A 392 -6.51 -33.79 -29.12
C HIS A 392 -5.06 -33.43 -28.73
N PRO A 393 -4.08 -34.32 -29.01
CA PRO A 393 -2.70 -34.16 -28.59
C PRO A 393 -1.90 -33.39 -29.65
N PHE A 394 -1.84 -32.07 -29.52
CA PHE A 394 -0.73 -31.28 -30.04
C PHE A 394 -0.29 -30.29 -28.97
N SER A 395 0.22 -30.87 -27.89
CA SER A 395 1.04 -30.19 -26.89
C SER A 395 2.51 -30.30 -27.28
N SER A 396 3.30 -29.34 -26.78
CA SER A 396 4.77 -29.18 -26.88
C SER A 396 5.11 -28.07 -27.88
N LEU A 397 5.08 -26.80 -27.49
CA LEU A 397 6.19 -26.13 -26.79
C LEU A 397 5.71 -24.92 -25.96
N CYS A 398 4.70 -25.09 -25.10
CA CYS A 398 4.54 -24.18 -23.97
C CYS A 398 5.64 -24.53 -22.95
N LEU A 399 6.78 -23.85 -23.05
CA LEU A 399 7.77 -23.80 -21.98
C LEU A 399 7.06 -23.26 -20.74
N SER A 400 6.63 -24.22 -19.93
CA SER A 400 5.93 -24.06 -18.66
C SER A 400 6.97 -23.61 -17.65
N PHE A 401 7.34 -22.34 -17.70
CA PHE A 401 8.08 -21.69 -16.63
C PHE A 401 7.08 -21.24 -15.56
N SER A 402 6.60 -22.23 -14.82
CA SER A 402 5.88 -22.01 -13.57
C SER A 402 6.88 -21.47 -12.54
N ILE A 403 6.82 -20.17 -12.27
CA ILE A 403 7.29 -19.63 -11.00
C ILE A 403 6.04 -19.59 -10.10
N PRO A 404 5.80 -20.57 -9.22
CA PRO A 404 4.75 -20.47 -8.23
C PRO A 404 5.24 -19.49 -7.16
N ILE A 405 4.90 -18.21 -7.29
CA ILE A 405 4.88 -17.29 -6.15
C ILE A 405 3.42 -17.28 -5.72
N PRO A 406 3.12 -17.87 -4.57
CA PRO A 406 2.17 -18.95 -4.59
C PRO A 406 0.80 -18.44 -4.14
N ASN A 407 -0.25 -19.20 -4.41
CA ASN A 407 -1.32 -19.27 -3.41
C ASN A 407 -0.60 -19.57 -2.07
N TRP A 408 -0.73 -18.73 -1.05
CA TRP A 408 0.25 -18.48 0.04
C TRP A 408 0.71 -19.68 0.91
N ASP A 409 0.41 -20.90 0.49
CA ASP A 409 0.63 -22.19 1.12
C ASP A 409 1.85 -22.98 0.57
N LEU A 410 2.78 -22.39 -0.22
CA LEU A 410 3.97 -23.11 -0.73
C LEU A 410 5.32 -22.38 -0.45
N PRO A 411 6.40 -23.10 -0.05
CA PRO A 411 7.70 -22.49 0.27
C PRO A 411 8.55 -22.15 -0.98
N PHE A 412 9.25 -21.01 -0.92
CA PHE A 412 10.21 -20.55 -1.94
C PHE A 412 11.56 -21.28 -1.81
N HIS A 413 12.07 -21.91 -2.88
CA HIS A 413 13.32 -22.68 -2.87
C HIS A 413 14.46 -21.96 -3.64
N PRO A 414 15.70 -21.89 -3.11
CA PRO A 414 16.80 -21.07 -3.68
C PRO A 414 17.45 -21.59 -4.98
N PHE A 415 16.93 -22.63 -5.62
CA PHE A 415 17.50 -23.19 -6.87
C PHE A 415 17.01 -22.50 -8.16
N PHE A 416 16.07 -21.56 -8.08
CA PHE A 416 15.46 -20.92 -9.26
C PHE A 416 16.27 -19.74 -9.85
N SER A 417 17.43 -19.38 -9.27
CA SER A 417 18.22 -18.22 -9.69
C SER A 417 19.15 -18.44 -10.89
N LEU A 418 19.32 -19.66 -11.42
CA LEU A 418 20.37 -19.96 -12.42
C LEU A 418 19.90 -20.21 -13.85
N LEU A 419 18.60 -20.17 -14.16
CA LEU A 419 18.09 -20.51 -15.50
C LEU A 419 17.28 -19.41 -16.22
N CYS A 420 17.04 -18.24 -15.59
CA CYS A 420 16.18 -17.20 -16.18
C CYS A 420 16.90 -16.06 -16.92
N PHE A 421 18.24 -16.10 -17.04
CA PHE A 421 18.98 -15.16 -17.90
C PHE A 421 20.12 -15.88 -18.63
N SER A 422 19.78 -16.54 -19.74
CA SER A 422 20.74 -16.82 -20.79
C SER A 422 19.99 -16.79 -22.12
N PHE A 423 20.07 -15.66 -22.82
CA PHE A 423 19.88 -15.63 -24.26
C PHE A 423 21.26 -15.64 -24.94
N PRO A 424 21.40 -16.35 -26.06
CA PRO A 424 22.69 -16.58 -26.71
C PRO A 424 23.22 -15.28 -27.30
N ILE A 425 24.47 -14.94 -26.94
CA ILE A 425 25.25 -13.94 -27.66
C ILE A 425 25.42 -14.48 -29.10
N PRO A 426 25.04 -13.74 -30.15
CA PRO A 426 25.36 -14.15 -31.52
C PRO A 426 26.88 -14.14 -31.69
N ASN A 427 27.44 -15.27 -32.10
CA ASN A 427 28.83 -15.36 -32.51
C ASN A 427 29.12 -14.34 -33.62
N GLY A 428 29.91 -13.32 -33.28
CA GLY A 428 30.51 -12.37 -34.18
C GLY A 428 31.71 -11.78 -33.48
N GLY A 429 32.89 -12.36 -33.73
CA GLY A 429 34.10 -12.06 -32.98
C GLY A 429 34.56 -10.61 -33.14
N LEU A 430 35.12 -10.07 -32.06
CA LEU A 430 36.38 -9.34 -32.06
C LEU A 430 36.90 -9.26 -30.61
N THR A 431 37.91 -10.10 -30.37
CA THR A 431 39.06 -9.88 -29.47
C THR A 431 38.78 -9.46 -28.02
N SER A 432 38.79 -10.47 -27.16
CA SER A 432 39.68 -10.56 -25.99
C SER A 432 40.74 -9.45 -25.91
N GLN A 433 40.62 -8.56 -24.93
CA GLN A 433 41.70 -8.12 -24.05
C GLN A 433 41.13 -7.19 -22.96
N LEU A 434 41.74 -7.27 -21.76
CA LEU A 434 41.43 -6.52 -20.53
C LEU A 434 40.36 -7.12 -19.58
N LEU A 435 40.54 -8.40 -19.24
CA LEU A 435 40.27 -8.89 -17.88
C LEU A 435 41.60 -9.24 -17.21
N SER A 436 42.30 -8.21 -16.70
CA SER A 436 43.26 -8.38 -15.62
C SER A 436 43.34 -7.10 -14.80
N ARG A 437 42.53 -7.03 -13.74
CA ARG A 437 42.81 -6.26 -12.53
C ARG A 437 41.82 -6.66 -11.45
N SER A 438 42.32 -7.46 -10.51
CA SER A 438 41.76 -7.66 -9.17
C SER A 438 41.65 -6.33 -8.41
N PRO A 439 40.76 -6.23 -7.41
CA PRO A 439 40.27 -4.95 -6.90
C PRO A 439 41.30 -4.27 -5.98
N SER A 440 41.75 -3.07 -6.36
CA SER A 440 42.35 -2.13 -5.44
C SER A 440 41.25 -1.30 -4.79
N SER A 441 41.15 -1.42 -3.47
CA SER A 441 40.29 -0.64 -2.56
C SER A 441 40.32 0.87 -2.89
N PRO A 442 39.18 1.57 -2.94
CA PRO A 442 39.16 3.01 -2.73
C PRO A 442 39.03 3.30 -1.23
N ALA A 443 39.84 4.26 -0.79
CA ALA A 443 39.94 4.75 0.56
C ALA A 443 38.64 5.39 1.07
N ARG A 444 38.45 5.31 2.39
CA ARG A 444 37.46 6.07 3.17
C ARG A 444 37.59 7.58 2.90
N PRO A 445 36.50 8.33 2.69
CA PRO A 445 36.45 9.72 3.06
C PRO A 445 36.10 9.82 4.55
N THR A 446 37.11 10.13 5.36
CA THR A 446 36.96 10.64 6.72
C THR A 446 36.49 12.09 6.70
N GLY A 447 35.42 12.38 7.43
CA GLY A 447 35.19 13.68 8.07
C GLY A 447 34.21 14.63 7.39
N LEU A 448 33.04 14.82 8.01
CA LEU A 448 32.52 16.12 8.49
C LEU A 448 31.08 15.94 9.00
N TRP A 449 30.93 15.32 10.17
CA TRP A 449 29.78 15.56 11.05
C TRP A 449 30.31 16.41 12.19
N GLY A 450 29.97 17.71 12.14
CA GLY A 450 30.29 18.66 13.19
C GLY A 450 29.54 18.31 14.46
N ALA A 451 30.29 17.88 15.47
CA ALA A 451 29.85 17.83 16.84
C ALA A 451 29.53 19.26 17.32
N GLY A 452 28.28 19.51 17.71
CA GLY A 452 27.90 20.69 18.46
C GLY A 452 28.60 20.67 19.83
N ARG A 453 29.60 21.55 19.97
CA ARG A 453 30.30 21.79 21.23
C ARG A 453 29.34 22.31 22.29
N ILE A 454 29.27 21.54 23.36
CA ILE A 454 29.02 22.00 24.72
C ILE A 454 30.10 23.02 25.10
N LEU A 455 29.70 24.21 25.52
CA LEU A 455 30.55 25.13 26.28
C LEU A 455 30.17 25.00 27.75
N GLY A 456 31.12 24.51 28.54
CA GLY A 456 31.06 24.53 29.99
C GLY A 456 31.40 25.92 30.54
N GLY A 457 30.76 26.26 31.64
CA GLY A 457 31.14 27.33 32.56
C GLY A 457 30.83 26.86 33.97
N THR A 458 31.88 26.45 34.68
CA THR A 458 32.07 26.30 36.13
C THR A 458 31.29 27.36 36.94
N GLY A 459 30.77 27.19 38.16
CA GLY A 459 30.88 26.21 39.24
C GLY A 459 30.23 26.84 40.50
N GLU A 460 30.09 26.05 41.56
CA GLU A 460 29.70 26.38 42.96
C GLU A 460 28.20 26.37 43.36
N ALA A 461 27.96 25.60 44.43
CA ALA A 461 26.78 25.53 45.32
C ALA A 461 27.24 26.00 46.73
N PRO A 462 26.42 26.04 47.82
CA PRO A 462 24.96 25.96 47.99
C PRO A 462 24.38 27.11 48.89
N ALA A 463 23.09 26.98 49.27
CA ALA A 463 22.20 27.88 50.04
C ALA A 463 22.71 28.38 51.42
N PRO A 464 22.03 29.37 52.10
CA PRO A 464 20.84 29.06 52.92
C PRO A 464 19.76 30.18 53.02
N ALA A 465 18.58 29.81 53.58
CA ALA A 465 17.51 30.72 54.04
C ALA A 465 17.87 31.42 55.38
N PRO A 466 17.17 32.50 55.80
CA PRO A 466 15.98 32.35 56.66
C PRO A 466 14.85 33.41 56.47
N SER A 467 13.71 33.15 57.11
CA SER A 467 12.48 33.97 57.28
C SER A 467 12.52 34.82 58.59
N PRO A 468 11.45 35.43 59.17
CA PRO A 468 10.06 35.84 58.76
C PRO A 468 9.67 37.29 59.23
N GLN A 469 8.35 37.63 59.19
CA GLN A 469 7.56 38.70 59.88
C GLN A 469 6.85 39.66 58.88
N SER A 470 5.62 40.16 59.03
CA SER A 470 4.46 40.03 59.94
C SER A 470 3.32 40.92 59.35
N GLY A 471 2.03 40.59 59.54
CA GLY A 471 0.86 41.42 59.13
C GLY A 471 0.67 42.71 59.97
N PRO A 472 -0.51 43.40 60.02
CA PRO A 472 -1.86 42.92 59.69
C PRO A 472 -2.88 43.96 59.08
N GLY A 473 -4.12 43.49 58.82
CA GLY A 473 -5.38 44.26 58.80
C GLY A 473 -5.85 44.74 57.42
N GLY A 474 -7.11 44.62 56.96
CA GLY A 474 -8.40 44.21 57.53
C GLY A 474 -9.51 44.95 56.75
N GLY A 475 -10.64 44.31 56.41
CA GLY A 475 -11.86 45.03 55.99
C GLY A 475 -12.61 44.52 54.74
N ALA A 476 -13.66 43.73 55.00
CA ALA A 476 -14.96 43.54 54.34
C ALA A 476 -15.25 43.92 52.85
N THR A 477 -15.94 42.96 52.21
CA THR A 477 -16.72 42.83 50.95
C THR A 477 -17.89 43.81 50.73
N PRO A 478 -18.71 43.76 49.63
CA PRO A 478 -18.73 42.85 48.44
C PRO A 478 -18.93 43.54 47.05
N GLY A 479 -18.71 42.80 45.95
CA GLY A 479 -19.28 43.15 44.64
C GLY A 479 -18.69 42.41 43.42
N SER A 480 -19.38 41.35 42.97
CA SER A 480 -19.59 40.94 41.56
C SER A 480 -18.42 41.07 40.53
N SER A 481 -17.88 39.94 40.07
CA SER A 481 -18.08 39.40 38.70
C SER A 481 -16.93 38.48 38.21
N ARG A 482 -17.35 37.39 37.56
CA ARG A 482 -16.66 36.43 36.67
C ARG A 482 -15.17 36.66 36.34
N SER A 483 -14.34 35.64 36.56
CA SER A 483 -13.67 34.85 35.49
C SER A 483 -12.61 33.86 36.04
N ASN A 484 -12.58 32.68 35.41
CA ASN A 484 -11.50 31.70 35.22
C ASN A 484 -10.52 31.34 36.35
N SER A 485 -10.45 30.05 36.70
CA SER A 485 -9.50 29.11 36.05
C SER A 485 -9.41 27.78 36.81
N GLY A 486 -9.66 26.70 36.10
CA GLY A 486 -9.47 25.32 36.55
C GLY A 486 -9.52 24.47 35.28
N THR A 487 -8.36 24.34 34.66
CA THR A 487 -8.11 23.78 33.33
C THR A 487 -8.76 22.41 33.13
N LEU A 488 -9.92 22.42 32.47
CA LEU A 488 -10.46 21.27 31.75
C LEU A 488 -9.83 21.30 30.36
N TRP A 489 -9.07 20.27 30.03
CA TRP A 489 -8.58 20.00 28.68
C TRP A 489 -9.73 20.07 27.67
N ASP A 490 -9.55 20.78 26.55
CA ASP A 490 -10.54 20.90 25.47
C ASP A 490 -10.11 20.01 24.29
N PRO A 491 -10.83 18.92 23.98
CA PRO A 491 -10.52 18.00 22.88
C PRO A 491 -10.93 18.54 21.49
N ARG A 492 -11.58 19.72 21.44
CA ARG A 492 -11.99 20.40 20.21
C ARG A 492 -10.89 20.62 19.15
N PRO A 493 -9.57 20.75 19.44
CA PRO A 493 -8.57 20.92 18.39
C PRO A 493 -8.36 19.68 17.51
N LEU A 494 -8.69 18.47 18.00
CA LEU A 494 -8.55 17.21 17.25
C LEU A 494 -9.80 16.86 16.42
N LEU A 495 -10.93 17.54 16.69
CA LEU A 495 -12.26 17.27 16.13
C LEU A 495 -12.93 18.50 15.49
N SER A 496 -12.26 19.66 15.45
CA SER A 496 -12.77 20.87 14.79
C SER A 496 -12.71 20.74 13.27
N PRO A 497 -13.57 21.45 12.51
CA PRO A 497 -13.49 21.45 11.06
C PRO A 497 -12.19 22.16 10.66
N TRP A 498 -11.25 21.34 10.19
CA TRP A 498 -10.21 21.62 9.19
C TRP A 498 -10.29 23.04 8.62
N PRO A 499 -9.25 23.88 8.75
CA PRO A 499 -9.32 25.25 8.27
C PRO A 499 -9.61 25.26 6.76
N GLN A 500 -10.78 25.80 6.43
CA GLN A 500 -11.07 26.29 5.09
C GLN A 500 -10.00 27.30 4.73
N ALA A 501 -9.29 27.04 3.62
CA ALA A 501 -8.45 28.02 2.96
C ALA A 501 -9.25 29.32 2.75
N ARG A 502 -8.65 30.44 3.13
CA ARG A 502 -8.82 31.70 2.40
C ARG A 502 -7.73 31.78 1.35
#